data_AF-A0A1B6HVU0-F1
#
_entry.id   AF-A0A1B6HVU0-F1
#
_cell.length_a   1.000
_cell.length_b   1.000
_cell.length_c   1.000
_cell.angle_alpha   90.00
_cell.angle_beta   90.00
_cell.angle_gamma   90.00
#
_symmetry.space_group_name_H-M   'P 1'
#
loop_
_entity.id
_entity.type
_entity.pdbx_description
1 polymer ?
#
loop_
_entity_poly.entity_id
_entity_poly.type
_entity_poly.pdbx_seq_one_letter_code
_entity_poly.pdbx_strand_id
1 'polypeptide(L)'
;MSWTPHIDSLCKKLNTSMFMIKQIKSLSNTKTARTAYFSFFESQLRYGLAVWSGTSATNLKRILIIQKKAVRVLADLQHMESCRDAFINLKIMTVVSLYILEVVLHVDGEYLPRNRDIHSHNTRNGALYNLPAHHMKLFESKPSYIGRKFFNRLPQELQHKRSSLLKAALKKWLLDRPFYSLEEFLQGTFQN
;
A
#
# COMPACT_ATOMS: atom_id res chain seq x y z
N MET A 1 -19.39 8.58 4.86
CA MET A 1 -19.70 7.48 3.92
C MET A 1 -18.95 6.24 4.37
N SER A 2 -19.66 5.13 4.64
CA SER A 2 -19.03 3.86 5.01
C SER A 2 -18.79 3.03 3.75
N TRP A 3 -17.53 2.78 3.40
CA TRP A 3 -17.19 1.82 2.34
C TRP A 3 -17.42 0.37 2.76
N THR A 4 -17.90 0.14 3.99
CA THR A 4 -18.10 -1.20 4.57
C THR A 4 -18.88 -2.15 3.66
N PRO A 5 -20.03 -1.78 3.03
CA PRO A 5 -20.73 -2.70 2.14
C PRO A 5 -19.90 -3.12 0.91
N HIS A 6 -19.13 -2.18 0.35
CA HIS A 6 -18.19 -2.48 -0.73
C HIS A 6 -17.09 -3.43 -0.26
N ILE A 7 -16.51 -3.18 0.92
CA ILE A 7 -15.46 -4.02 1.51
C ILE A 7 -16.00 -5.42 1.86
N ASP A 8 -17.24 -5.54 2.29
CA ASP A 8 -17.88 -6.83 2.55
C ASP A 8 -18.00 -7.65 1.25
N SER A 9 -18.45 -7.01 0.17
CA SER A 9 -18.48 -7.62 -1.16
C SER A 9 -17.08 -8.00 -1.67
N LEU A 10 -16.09 -7.11 -1.50
CA LEU A 10 -14.71 -7.38 -1.86
C LEU A 10 -14.13 -8.55 -1.06
N CYS A 11 -14.37 -8.60 0.26
CA CYS A 11 -13.92 -9.70 1.10
C CYS A 11 -14.49 -11.05 0.63
N LYS A 12 -15.75 -11.10 0.19
CA LYS A 12 -16.33 -12.33 -0.40
C LYS A 12 -15.56 -12.75 -1.65
N LYS A 13 -15.32 -11.82 -2.59
CA LYS A 13 -14.56 -12.09 -3.81
C LYS A 13 -13.12 -12.54 -3.52
N LEU A 14 -12.44 -11.89 -2.59
CA LEU A 14 -11.08 -12.23 -2.18
C LEU A 14 -10.99 -13.62 -1.53
N ASN A 15 -12.00 -14.03 -0.75
CA ASN A 15 -12.05 -15.39 -0.21
C ASN A 15 -12.25 -16.43 -1.32
N THR A 16 -13.09 -16.14 -2.32
CA THR A 16 -13.22 -16.99 -3.51
C THR A 16 -11.90 -17.10 -4.26
N SER A 17 -11.22 -15.98 -4.54
CA SER A 17 -9.91 -15.96 -5.17
C SER A 17 -8.86 -16.74 -4.36
N MET A 18 -8.87 -16.63 -3.03
CA MET A 18 -8.01 -17.40 -2.13
C MET A 18 -8.25 -18.91 -2.26
N PHE A 19 -9.51 -19.35 -2.32
CA PHE A 19 -9.84 -20.75 -2.56
C PHE A 19 -9.30 -21.24 -3.91
N MET A 20 -9.49 -20.46 -4.98
CA MET A 20 -8.94 -20.79 -6.30
C MET A 20 -7.42 -20.90 -6.29
N ILE A 21 -6.73 -19.97 -5.62
CA ILE A 21 -5.26 -20.00 -5.46
C ILE A 21 -4.82 -21.27 -4.72
N LYS A 22 -5.56 -21.68 -3.68
CA LYS A 22 -5.28 -22.92 -2.95
C LYS A 22 -5.39 -24.15 -3.87
N GLN A 23 -6.43 -24.22 -4.68
CA GLN A 23 -6.60 -25.31 -5.65
C GLN A 23 -5.49 -25.31 -6.72
N ILE A 24 -5.12 -24.14 -7.24
CA ILE A 24 -4.04 -24.03 -8.23
C ILE A 24 -2.70 -24.46 -7.59
N LYS A 25 -2.44 -24.06 -6.33
CA LYS A 25 -1.23 -24.45 -5.60
C LYS A 25 -1.16 -25.96 -5.37
N SER A 26 -2.28 -26.64 -5.11
CA SER A 26 -2.27 -28.10 -4.90
C SER A 26 -2.09 -28.88 -6.20
N LEU A 27 -2.51 -28.33 -7.34
CA LEU A 27 -2.41 -28.97 -8.66
C LEU A 27 -1.14 -28.60 -9.44
N SER A 28 -0.41 -27.55 -9.01
CA SER A 28 0.73 -27.01 -9.76
C SER A 28 1.84 -26.53 -8.82
N ASN A 29 2.71 -25.64 -9.28
CA ASN A 29 3.82 -25.10 -8.49
C ASN A 29 3.50 -23.70 -7.92
N THR A 30 4.31 -23.28 -6.95
CA THR A 30 4.17 -21.98 -6.29
C THR A 30 4.24 -20.79 -7.26
N LYS A 31 5.02 -20.89 -8.34
CA LYS A 31 5.14 -19.82 -9.34
C LYS A 31 3.83 -19.62 -10.09
N THR A 32 3.16 -20.70 -10.51
CA THR A 32 1.85 -20.63 -11.18
C THR A 32 0.77 -20.11 -10.24
N ALA A 33 0.71 -20.62 -9.00
CA ALA A 33 -0.24 -20.14 -7.99
C ALA A 33 -0.02 -18.65 -7.64
N ARG A 34 1.23 -18.20 -7.60
CA ARG A 34 1.59 -16.79 -7.44
C ARG A 34 1.11 -15.93 -8.60
N THR A 35 1.22 -16.40 -9.84
CA THR A 35 0.62 -15.69 -11.00
C THR A 35 -0.89 -15.58 -10.83
N ALA A 36 -1.57 -16.66 -10.43
CA ALA A 36 -3.00 -16.63 -10.15
C ALA A 36 -3.36 -15.63 -9.03
N TYR A 37 -2.51 -15.48 -8.01
CA TYR A 37 -2.68 -14.44 -6.99
C TYR A 37 -2.71 -13.03 -7.61
N PHE A 38 -1.77 -12.69 -8.48
CA PHE A 38 -1.79 -11.36 -9.12
C PHE A 38 -3.02 -11.15 -10.00
N SER A 39 -3.42 -12.19 -10.75
CA SER A 39 -4.53 -12.11 -11.70
C SER A 39 -5.89 -12.06 -11.04
N PHE A 40 -6.14 -12.85 -9.99
CA PHE A 40 -7.48 -12.98 -9.39
C PHE A 40 -7.63 -12.27 -8.05
N PHE A 41 -6.56 -12.13 -7.26
CA PHE A 41 -6.62 -11.54 -5.93
C PHE A 41 -6.19 -10.07 -5.94
N GLU A 42 -4.97 -9.78 -6.42
CA GLU A 42 -4.44 -8.41 -6.39
C GLU A 42 -5.18 -7.47 -7.36
N SER A 43 -5.61 -7.97 -8.52
CA SER A 43 -6.43 -7.19 -9.47
C SER A 43 -7.71 -6.64 -8.83
N GLN A 44 -8.43 -7.49 -8.08
CA GLN A 44 -9.63 -7.11 -7.34
C GLN A 44 -9.31 -6.16 -6.19
N LEU A 45 -8.19 -6.39 -5.50
CA LEU A 45 -7.72 -5.57 -4.40
C LEU A 45 -7.38 -4.14 -4.85
N ARG A 46 -6.75 -3.99 -6.02
CA ARG A 46 -6.36 -2.68 -6.56
C ARG A 46 -7.55 -1.84 -7.03
N TYR A 47 -8.67 -2.46 -7.34
CA TYR A 47 -9.86 -1.75 -7.79
C TYR A 47 -10.35 -0.75 -6.73
N GLY A 48 -10.33 0.54 -7.07
CA GLY A 48 -10.75 1.62 -6.18
C GLY A 48 -9.88 1.81 -4.92
N LEU A 49 -8.67 1.22 -4.88
CA LEU A 49 -7.84 1.14 -3.67
C LEU A 49 -7.58 2.52 -3.05
N ALA A 50 -7.25 3.53 -3.86
CA ALA A 50 -6.99 4.90 -3.40
C ALA A 50 -8.22 5.55 -2.74
N VAL A 51 -9.44 5.11 -3.08
CA VAL A 51 -10.69 5.70 -2.61
C VAL A 51 -11.16 5.03 -1.32
N TRP A 52 -11.30 3.70 -1.31
CA TRP A 52 -11.89 3.01 -0.16
C TRP A 52 -10.89 2.84 1.01
N SER A 53 -9.59 2.75 0.73
CA SER A 53 -8.56 2.50 1.77
C SER A 53 -8.37 3.67 2.72
N GLY A 54 -8.66 4.90 2.29
CA GLY A 54 -8.52 6.09 3.12
C GLY A 54 -9.55 6.21 4.25
N THR A 55 -10.56 5.34 4.29
CA THR A 55 -11.73 5.55 5.15
C THR A 55 -11.76 4.74 6.45
N SER A 56 -11.03 3.61 6.55
CA SER A 56 -11.01 2.84 7.80
C SER A 56 -9.83 1.88 7.89
N ALA A 57 -9.01 2.04 8.95
CA ALA A 57 -7.97 1.10 9.32
C ALA A 57 -8.52 -0.31 9.59
N THR A 58 -9.75 -0.42 10.10
CA THR A 58 -10.44 -1.70 10.33
C THR A 58 -10.65 -2.45 9.01
N ASN A 59 -11.05 -1.76 7.95
CA ASN A 59 -11.25 -2.37 6.63
C ASN A 59 -9.93 -2.87 6.02
N LEU A 60 -8.86 -2.07 6.10
CA LEU A 60 -7.51 -2.50 5.69
C LEU A 60 -7.06 -3.75 6.47
N LYS A 61 -7.28 -3.77 7.78
CA LYS A 61 -6.95 -4.93 8.63
C LYS A 61 -7.70 -6.19 8.20
N ARG A 62 -9.01 -6.10 7.94
CA ARG A 62 -9.82 -7.23 7.47
C ARG A 62 -9.28 -7.82 6.17
N ILE A 63 -8.97 -6.96 5.19
CA ILE A 63 -8.42 -7.37 3.91
C ILE A 63 -7.02 -7.98 4.08
N LEU A 64 -6.16 -7.36 4.90
CA LEU A 64 -4.82 -7.88 5.19
C LEU A 64 -4.88 -9.28 5.81
N ILE A 65 -5.87 -9.56 6.66
CA ILE A 65 -6.05 -10.92 7.22
C ILE A 65 -6.33 -11.92 6.10
N ILE A 66 -7.23 -11.61 5.16
CA ILE A 66 -7.52 -12.49 4.00
C ILE A 66 -6.28 -12.64 3.12
N GLN A 67 -5.57 -11.54 2.86
CA GLN A 67 -4.32 -11.55 2.08
C GLN A 67 -3.25 -12.44 2.72
N LYS A 68 -3.07 -12.35 4.04
CA LYS A 68 -2.14 -13.21 4.80
C LYS A 68 -2.52 -14.68 4.71
N LYS A 69 -3.81 -15.03 4.65
CA LYS A 69 -4.25 -16.41 4.40
C LYS A 69 -3.79 -16.90 3.03
N ALA A 70 -3.98 -16.09 1.98
CA ALA A 70 -3.52 -16.43 0.64
C ALA A 70 -1.99 -16.59 0.56
N VAL A 71 -1.24 -15.65 1.16
CA VAL A 71 0.23 -15.71 1.22
C VAL A 71 0.73 -16.94 1.99
N ARG A 72 0.06 -17.27 3.10
CA ARG A 72 0.37 -18.47 3.89
C ARG A 72 0.19 -19.75 3.07
N VAL A 73 -0.85 -19.85 2.25
CA VAL A 73 -1.03 -20.97 1.31
C VAL A 73 0.07 -21.02 0.26
N LEU A 74 0.47 -19.87 -0.29
CA LEU A 74 1.53 -19.82 -1.31
C LEU A 74 2.90 -20.23 -0.77
N ALA A 75 3.19 -19.87 0.48
CA ALA A 75 4.46 -20.13 1.14
C ALA A 75 4.47 -21.39 2.04
N ASP A 76 3.39 -22.19 2.01
CA ASP A 76 3.25 -23.43 2.79
C ASP A 76 3.49 -23.23 4.31
N LEU A 77 3.08 -22.08 4.87
CA LEU A 77 3.31 -21.71 6.27
C LEU A 77 2.27 -22.33 7.22
N GLN A 78 2.72 -22.77 8.40
CA GLN A 78 1.89 -23.18 9.54
C GLN A 78 1.14 -21.99 10.14
N HIS A 79 0.01 -22.21 10.81
CA HIS A 79 -0.94 -21.16 11.22
C HIS A 79 -0.33 -19.97 12.00
N MET A 80 0.67 -20.20 12.86
CA MET A 80 1.24 -19.17 13.74
C MET A 80 2.49 -18.47 13.18
N GLU A 81 3.06 -18.95 12.08
CA GLU A 81 4.26 -18.34 11.48
C GLU A 81 4.04 -16.90 10.99
N SER A 82 5.11 -16.11 10.93
CA SER A 82 5.01 -14.76 10.37
C SER A 82 4.90 -14.82 8.85
N CYS A 83 3.99 -14.03 8.26
CA CYS A 83 3.93 -13.88 6.80
C CYS A 83 4.90 -12.81 6.26
N ARG A 84 5.64 -12.08 7.11
CA ARG A 84 6.44 -10.92 6.66
C ARG A 84 7.50 -11.34 5.65
N ASP A 85 8.29 -12.37 5.98
CA ASP A 85 9.31 -12.88 5.07
C ASP A 85 8.68 -13.50 3.81
N ALA A 86 7.52 -14.15 3.94
CA ALA A 86 6.79 -14.68 2.79
C ALA A 86 6.32 -13.58 1.82
N PHE A 87 5.90 -12.41 2.30
CA PHE A 87 5.58 -11.27 1.41
C PHE A 87 6.81 -10.85 0.60
N ILE A 88 7.99 -10.77 1.23
CA ILE A 88 9.25 -10.38 0.59
C ILE A 88 9.70 -11.45 -0.42
N ASN A 89 9.72 -12.72 0.00
CA ASN A 89 10.17 -13.86 -0.81
C ASN A 89 9.27 -14.07 -2.03
N LEU A 90 7.94 -13.95 -1.84
CA LEU A 90 6.97 -14.02 -2.93
C LEU A 90 6.89 -12.69 -3.70
N LYS A 91 7.60 -11.62 -3.32
CA LYS A 91 7.51 -10.30 -3.95
C LYS A 91 6.04 -9.85 -4.13
N ILE A 92 5.26 -9.99 -3.05
CA ILE A 92 3.87 -9.55 -2.94
C ILE A 92 3.85 -8.36 -1.98
N MET A 93 3.22 -7.25 -2.39
CA MET A 93 3.01 -6.11 -1.49
C MET A 93 1.77 -6.34 -0.63
N THR A 94 1.84 -5.93 0.64
CA THR A 94 0.65 -5.87 1.50
C THR A 94 -0.36 -4.85 0.96
N VAL A 95 -1.65 -5.00 1.27
CA VAL A 95 -2.68 -4.01 0.91
C VAL A 95 -2.31 -2.60 1.40
N VAL A 96 -1.67 -2.50 2.56
CA VAL A 96 -1.19 -1.24 3.14
C VAL A 96 -0.10 -0.63 2.24
N SER A 97 0.87 -1.43 1.83
CA SER A 97 1.94 -0.98 0.94
C SER A 97 1.41 -0.60 -0.44
N LEU A 98 0.45 -1.36 -0.97
CA LEU A 98 -0.24 -1.01 -2.22
C LEU A 98 -0.96 0.34 -2.09
N TYR A 99 -1.66 0.58 -0.98
CA TYR A 99 -2.34 1.85 -0.76
C TYR A 99 -1.35 3.02 -0.69
N ILE A 100 -0.26 2.88 0.07
CA ILE A 100 0.81 3.90 0.14
C ILE A 100 1.36 4.20 -1.25
N LEU A 101 1.66 3.17 -2.04
CA LEU A 101 2.14 3.31 -3.41
C LEU A 101 1.16 4.11 -4.27
N GLU A 102 -0.12 3.74 -4.29
CA GLU A 102 -1.14 4.39 -5.12
C GLU A 102 -1.29 5.88 -4.76
N VAL A 103 -1.42 6.23 -3.47
CA VAL A 103 -1.63 7.64 -3.08
C VAL A 103 -0.37 8.49 -3.22
N VAL A 104 0.82 7.92 -3.07
CA VAL A 104 2.08 8.64 -3.32
C VAL A 104 2.25 8.92 -4.82
N LEU A 105 1.95 7.95 -5.67
CA LEU A 105 2.03 8.16 -7.12
C LEU A 105 0.96 9.12 -7.64
N HIS A 106 -0.22 9.12 -7.00
CA HIS A 106 -1.26 10.10 -7.29
C HIS A 106 -0.77 11.53 -7.06
N VAL A 107 -0.16 11.83 -5.91
CA VAL A 107 0.37 13.19 -5.63
C VAL A 107 1.62 13.55 -6.42
N ASP A 108 2.39 12.57 -6.90
CA ASP A 108 3.53 12.83 -7.79
C ASP A 108 3.08 13.17 -9.22
N GLY A 109 1.93 12.64 -9.65
CA GLY A 109 1.30 13.01 -10.92
C GLY A 109 0.53 14.34 -10.89
N GLU A 110 0.22 14.86 -9.70
CA GLU A 110 -0.48 16.14 -9.53
C GLU A 110 0.50 17.32 -9.34
N TYR A 111 0.12 18.49 -9.83
CA TYR A 111 0.81 19.75 -9.53
C TYR A 111 0.39 20.28 -8.16
N LEU A 112 1.02 19.76 -7.10
CA LEU A 112 0.79 20.19 -5.72
C LEU A 112 1.97 21.00 -5.19
N PRO A 113 1.70 22.08 -4.40
CA PRO A 113 2.75 22.95 -3.89
C PRO A 113 3.68 22.21 -2.93
N ARG A 114 4.99 22.43 -3.11
CA ARG A 114 6.06 22.01 -2.22
C ARG A 114 6.56 23.21 -1.42
N ASN A 115 7.31 22.94 -0.36
CA ASN A 115 7.82 24.01 0.49
C ASN A 115 8.76 24.98 -0.25
N ARG A 116 9.45 24.51 -1.29
CA ARG A 116 10.26 25.37 -2.17
C ARG A 116 9.45 26.35 -3.03
N ASP A 117 8.17 26.08 -3.26
CA ASP A 117 7.31 26.95 -4.09
C ASP A 117 6.71 28.09 -3.26
N ILE A 118 6.81 28.01 -1.92
CA ILE A 118 6.24 28.95 -0.96
C ILE A 118 7.30 29.93 -0.46
N HIS A 119 8.55 29.47 -0.31
CA HIS A 119 9.65 30.26 0.22
C HIS A 119 10.64 30.65 -0.88
N SER A 120 11.08 31.91 -0.88
CA SER A 120 12.08 32.44 -1.82
C SER A 120 13.51 31.96 -1.58
N HIS A 121 13.76 31.25 -0.48
CA HIS A 121 15.07 30.74 -0.10
C HIS A 121 15.07 29.21 0.02
N ASN A 122 16.23 28.60 -0.21
CA ASN A 122 16.40 27.15 -0.13
C ASN A 122 16.23 26.66 1.31
N THR A 123 15.19 25.86 1.56
CA THR A 123 14.98 25.20 2.84
C THR A 123 15.41 23.73 2.75
N ARG A 124 15.95 23.16 3.84
CA ARG A 124 16.28 21.72 3.93
C ARG A 124 15.12 20.80 3.57
N ASN A 125 13.89 21.27 3.79
CA ASN A 125 12.65 20.56 3.53
C ASN A 125 11.97 20.99 2.22
N GLY A 126 12.69 21.64 1.30
CA GLY A 126 12.14 22.19 0.05
C GLY A 126 11.53 21.13 -0.87
N ALA A 127 12.03 19.89 -0.82
CA ALA A 127 11.49 18.77 -1.58
C ALA A 127 10.16 18.23 -1.01
N LEU A 128 9.82 18.52 0.25
CA LEU A 128 8.59 18.04 0.89
C LEU A 128 7.37 18.80 0.38
N TYR A 129 6.23 18.11 0.33
CA TYR A 129 4.95 18.74 0.04
C TYR A 129 4.47 19.58 1.21
N ASN A 130 3.85 20.72 0.89
CA ASN A 130 3.17 21.51 1.89
C ASN A 130 1.87 20.82 2.33
N LEU A 131 1.68 20.69 3.65
CA LEU A 131 0.47 20.14 4.25
C LEU A 131 -0.39 21.28 4.80
N PRO A 132 -1.54 21.60 4.18
CA PRO A 132 -2.37 22.70 4.62
C PRO A 132 -3.02 22.39 5.98
N ALA A 133 -3.13 23.42 6.81
CA ALA A 133 -3.86 23.35 8.07
C ALA A 133 -5.34 23.05 7.80
N HIS A 134 -5.93 22.20 8.63
CA HIS A 134 -7.32 21.78 8.51
C HIS A 134 -7.83 21.31 9.87
N HIS A 135 -9.13 21.42 10.09
CA HIS A 135 -9.78 21.00 11.34
C HIS A 135 -10.46 19.63 11.24
N MET A 136 -10.78 19.18 10.03
CA MET A 136 -11.59 17.97 9.81
C MET A 136 -10.72 16.74 9.55
N LYS A 137 -10.88 15.69 10.36
CA LYS A 137 -10.25 14.37 10.10
C LYS A 137 -10.61 13.80 8.71
N LEU A 138 -11.80 14.10 8.19
CA LEU A 138 -12.19 13.69 6.84
C LEU A 138 -11.27 14.30 5.77
N PHE A 139 -10.75 15.50 5.99
CA PHE A 139 -9.81 16.13 5.07
C PHE A 139 -8.50 15.35 5.00
N GLU A 140 -8.06 14.75 6.11
CA GLU A 140 -6.86 13.90 6.13
C GLU A 140 -6.99 12.65 5.27
N SER A 141 -8.22 12.15 5.08
CA SER A 141 -8.50 10.95 4.28
C SER A 141 -8.43 11.17 2.77
N LYS A 142 -8.40 12.44 2.31
CA LYS A 142 -8.33 12.74 0.88
C LYS A 142 -7.02 12.20 0.29
N PRO A 143 -7.05 11.50 -0.87
CA PRO A 143 -5.85 10.98 -1.51
C PRO A 143 -4.75 12.03 -1.70
N SER A 144 -5.12 13.25 -2.08
CA SER A 144 -4.18 14.36 -2.25
C SER A 144 -3.56 14.84 -0.94
N TYR A 145 -4.22 14.69 0.21
CA TYR A 145 -3.66 15.03 1.52
C TYR A 145 -2.80 13.90 2.08
N ILE A 146 -3.37 12.69 2.15
CA ILE A 146 -2.68 11.53 2.72
C ILE A 146 -1.45 11.13 1.88
N GLY A 147 -1.52 11.27 0.56
CA GLY A 147 -0.39 11.05 -0.34
C GLY A 147 0.78 11.99 -0.07
N ARG A 148 0.51 13.28 0.18
CA ARG A 148 1.54 14.25 0.60
C ARG A 148 2.14 13.87 1.96
N LYS A 149 1.29 13.48 2.92
CA LYS A 149 1.70 13.04 4.26
C LYS A 149 2.61 11.81 4.19
N PHE A 150 2.28 10.84 3.33
CA PHE A 150 3.10 9.64 3.13
C PHE A 150 4.39 9.94 2.38
N PHE A 151 4.35 10.75 1.32
CA PHE A 151 5.55 11.16 0.59
C PHE A 151 6.57 11.83 1.51
N ASN A 152 6.10 12.72 2.40
CA ASN A 152 6.96 13.44 3.33
C ASN A 152 7.64 12.53 4.37
N ARG A 153 7.17 11.29 4.52
CA ARG A 153 7.76 10.28 5.42
C ARG A 153 8.72 9.32 4.71
N LEU A 154 8.82 9.36 3.38
CA LEU A 154 9.76 8.53 2.64
C LEU A 154 11.22 8.95 2.94
N PRO A 155 12.20 8.04 2.78
CA PRO A 155 13.63 8.40 2.79
C PRO A 155 13.96 9.49 1.77
N GLN A 156 14.97 10.32 2.07
CA GLN A 156 15.41 11.39 1.17
C GLN A 156 15.75 10.87 -0.23
N GLU A 157 16.35 9.69 -0.35
CA GLU A 157 16.66 9.06 -1.64
C GLU A 157 15.43 8.92 -2.56
N LEU A 158 14.25 8.67 -2.00
CA LEU A 158 13.00 8.58 -2.75
C LEU A 158 12.38 9.96 -2.99
N GLN A 159 12.51 10.89 -2.04
CA GLN A 159 11.93 12.24 -2.15
C GLN A 159 12.51 13.07 -3.32
N HIS A 160 13.73 12.76 -3.75
CA HIS A 160 14.39 13.41 -4.89
C HIS A 160 14.04 12.79 -6.25
N LYS A 161 13.36 11.64 -6.28
CA LYS A 161 12.94 10.96 -7.52
C LYS A 161 11.56 11.45 -7.96
N ARG A 162 11.28 11.30 -9.26
CA ARG A 162 10.01 11.70 -9.89
C ARG A 162 9.49 10.66 -10.86
N SER A 163 8.18 10.65 -11.06
CA SER A 163 7.44 9.94 -12.09
C SER A 163 7.81 8.44 -12.13
N SER A 164 8.32 7.95 -13.26
CA SER A 164 8.69 6.54 -13.45
C SER A 164 9.81 6.09 -12.51
N LEU A 165 10.78 6.97 -12.22
CA LEU A 165 11.90 6.67 -11.31
C LEU A 165 11.41 6.53 -9.87
N LEU A 166 10.51 7.41 -9.44
CA LEU A 166 9.87 7.30 -8.12
C LEU A 166 9.06 6.01 -8.03
N LYS A 167 8.24 5.71 -9.05
CA LYS A 167 7.43 4.48 -9.11
C LYS A 167 8.27 3.22 -8.96
N ALA A 168 9.36 3.10 -9.73
CA ALA A 168 10.23 1.94 -9.68
C ALA A 168 10.92 1.81 -8.31
N ALA A 169 11.48 2.91 -7.79
CA ALA A 169 12.21 2.90 -6.53
C ALA A 169 11.30 2.67 -5.33
N LEU A 170 10.13 3.31 -5.29
CA LEU A 170 9.14 3.14 -4.22
C LEU A 170 8.56 1.72 -4.21
N LYS A 171 8.26 1.15 -5.38
CA LYS A 171 7.80 -0.24 -5.47
C LYS A 171 8.84 -1.21 -4.92
N LYS A 172 10.12 -1.03 -5.27
CA LYS A 172 11.22 -1.83 -4.71
C LYS A 172 11.30 -1.66 -3.20
N TRP A 173 11.29 -0.42 -2.71
CA TRP A 173 11.41 -0.11 -1.29
C TRP A 173 10.29 -0.73 -0.44
N LEU A 174 9.05 -0.70 -0.94
CA LEU A 174 7.87 -1.28 -0.30
C LEU A 174 7.83 -2.82 -0.39
N LEU A 175 8.38 -3.41 -1.44
CA LEU A 175 8.48 -4.88 -1.57
C LEU A 175 9.42 -5.49 -0.54
N ASP A 176 10.46 -4.75 -0.14
CA ASP A 176 11.44 -5.21 0.85
C ASP A 176 10.99 -4.89 2.30
N ARG A 177 9.86 -4.17 2.48
CA ARG A 177 9.34 -3.71 3.79
C ARG A 177 7.83 -3.91 3.87
N PRO A 178 7.35 -5.10 4.29
CA PRO A 178 5.92 -5.38 4.32
C PRO A 178 5.26 -4.66 5.51
N PHE A 179 4.54 -3.56 5.27
CA PHE A 179 3.78 -2.85 6.31
C PHE A 179 2.41 -3.52 6.56
N TYR A 180 2.04 -3.73 7.83
CA TYR A 180 0.76 -4.28 8.25
C TYR A 180 -0.23 -3.22 8.72
N SER A 181 0.22 -2.00 8.99
CA SER A 181 -0.68 -0.86 9.24
C SER A 181 -0.08 0.46 8.74
N LEU A 182 -0.93 1.49 8.64
CA LEU A 182 -0.48 2.82 8.25
C LEU A 182 0.29 3.49 9.38
N GLU A 183 -0.05 3.19 10.63
CA GLU A 183 0.68 3.64 11.82
C GLU A 183 2.11 3.10 11.82
N GLU A 184 2.30 1.82 11.50
CA GLU A 184 3.63 1.21 11.36
C GLU A 184 4.48 1.96 10.31
N PHE A 185 3.88 2.34 9.19
CA PHE A 185 4.56 3.16 8.20
C PHE A 185 4.85 4.59 8.70
N LEU A 186 3.89 5.26 9.34
CA LEU A 186 4.06 6.65 9.80
C LEU A 186 5.03 6.80 10.97
N GLN A 187 5.14 5.78 11.82
CA GLN A 187 6.03 5.74 12.99
C GLN A 187 7.44 5.25 12.65
N GLY A 188 7.61 4.56 11.52
CA GLY A 188 8.91 4.04 11.12
C GLY A 188 9.94 5.16 10.90
N THR A 189 11.09 5.02 11.55
CA THR A 189 12.26 5.85 11.28
C THR A 189 13.02 5.25 10.11
N PHE A 190 12.85 5.85 8.93
CA PHE A 190 13.49 5.41 7.70
C PHE A 190 14.65 6.31 7.26
N GLN A 191 15.05 7.24 8.12
CA GLN A 191 16.24 8.07 7.92
C GLN A 191 17.45 7.26 8.33
N ASN A 192 18.17 6.75 7.33
CA ASN A 192 19.61 6.48 7.41
C ASN A 192 20.30 7.50 6.50
#